data_AF-F2C4K1-F1
#
_entry.id   AF-F2C4K1-F1
#
_cell.length_a   1.000
_cell.length_b   1.000
_cell.length_c   1.000
_cell.angle_alpha   90.00
_cell.angle_beta   90.00
_cell.angle_gamma   90.00
#
_symmetry.space_group_name_H-M   'P 1'
#
loop_
_entity.id
_entity.type
_entity.pdbx_description
1 polymer ?
#
loop_
_entity_poly.entity_id
_entity_poly.type
_entity_poly.pdbx_seq_one_letter_code
_entity_poly.pdbx_strand_id
1 'polypeptide(L)'
;MKLIIDNIGNVKHAEIEIKGITIIAGYNGTGKSTISRSLFSIFSANYDVINKISSDRTKSINNILSNYLSDIELNGEAFSERDQFRRIAPRHIVRELIKIISDNLLLILDENFGELHKNNLKQSINESIDEFNNKYVKFSVSSLDAIDLEAISNSIEGVLSQSDQSIFNQILTKHLNDEFHNQINNIYDPVMGTISLQVKEEQINVEVNQNVASSDKLVNFRTDVVYIDDAAAIVDNIYSDSFWFRINSKLNHNTHLIEQIEDESYDTYTLRARATDRLDIVFRNINDILGTDFVNTSEDEEDEKKLNLINYSSGMKSFYLIKSLLEKGVIRENGTLILDEPEVHLHPEWQLKFAEIIVLLQKEFGLHILINTHSPYLLNAIEVYSKIHKLMSDTKYYLARIDKSNIPIIEDIKHETNQIYDLLTVPFEKLDKLEEFLEGNND
;
A
#
# COMPACT_ATOMS: atom_id res chain seq x y z
N MET A 1 -5.82 2.78 -17.65
CA MET A 1 -6.66 2.34 -16.50
C MET A 1 -7.74 3.40 -16.30
N LYS A 2 -8.90 3.06 -15.76
CA LYS A 2 -9.97 4.03 -15.50
C LYS A 2 -10.58 3.77 -14.12
N LEU A 3 -10.71 4.82 -13.32
CA LEU A 3 -11.33 4.80 -12.00
C LEU A 3 -12.62 5.61 -12.06
N ILE A 4 -13.72 5.02 -11.60
CA ILE A 4 -15.03 5.65 -11.50
C ILE A 4 -15.46 5.57 -10.05
N ILE A 5 -15.82 6.70 -9.46
CA ILE A 5 -16.24 6.80 -8.07
C ILE A 5 -17.61 7.47 -8.03
N ASP A 6 -18.55 6.85 -7.34
CA ASP A 6 -19.86 7.41 -7.05
C ASP A 6 -20.10 7.38 -5.54
N ASN A 7 -20.41 8.54 -4.98
CA ASN A 7 -20.82 8.70 -3.59
C ASN A 7 -19.83 8.15 -2.53
N ILE A 8 -18.56 8.53 -2.62
CA ILE A 8 -17.48 8.15 -1.69
C ILE A 8 -16.83 9.40 -1.10
N GLY A 9 -16.60 9.42 0.22
CA GLY A 9 -15.97 10.53 0.94
C GLY A 9 -16.69 11.86 0.76
N ASN A 10 -16.08 12.83 0.06
CA ASN A 10 -16.73 14.08 -0.31
C ASN A 10 -17.04 14.17 -1.83
N VAL A 11 -16.80 13.10 -2.59
CA VAL A 11 -17.00 13.03 -4.03
C VAL A 11 -18.37 12.42 -4.32
N LYS A 12 -19.18 13.16 -5.09
CA LYS A 12 -20.48 12.65 -5.57
C LYS A 12 -20.33 11.75 -6.79
N HIS A 13 -19.56 12.20 -7.77
CA HIS A 13 -19.22 11.44 -8.97
C HIS A 13 -17.87 11.92 -9.50
N ALA A 14 -17.00 11.00 -9.90
CA ALA A 14 -15.77 11.31 -10.62
C ALA A 14 -15.38 10.15 -11.54
N GLU A 15 -14.88 10.50 -12.73
CA GLU A 15 -14.38 9.54 -13.71
C GLU A 15 -12.98 9.97 -14.16
N ILE A 16 -11.96 9.17 -13.82
CA ILE A 16 -10.55 9.50 -14.03
C ILE A 16 -9.87 8.39 -14.83
N GLU A 17 -9.38 8.74 -16.01
CA GLU A 17 -8.47 7.90 -16.79
C GLU A 17 -7.03 8.08 -16.30
N ILE A 18 -6.44 6.99 -15.80
CA ILE A 18 -5.04 6.90 -15.40
C ILE A 18 -4.25 6.33 -16.58
N LYS A 19 -3.57 7.23 -17.30
CA LYS A 19 -2.85 6.92 -18.54
C LYS A 19 -1.52 7.64 -18.55
N GLY A 20 -0.42 6.88 -18.44
CA GLY A 20 0.93 7.43 -18.30
C GLY A 20 0.99 8.37 -17.09
N ILE A 21 0.92 9.68 -17.32
CA ILE A 21 0.88 10.72 -16.28
C ILE A 21 -0.51 11.37 -16.26
N THR A 22 -1.27 11.17 -15.19
CA THR A 22 -2.57 11.81 -14.98
C THR A 22 -2.46 12.83 -13.85
N ILE A 23 -2.82 14.07 -14.12
CA ILE A 23 -2.75 15.18 -13.18
C ILE A 23 -4.16 15.67 -12.85
N ILE A 24 -4.49 15.75 -11.57
CA ILE A 24 -5.70 16.39 -11.05
C ILE A 24 -5.27 17.67 -10.33
N ALA A 25 -5.67 18.82 -10.87
CA ALA A 25 -5.26 20.12 -10.33
C ALA A 25 -6.46 21.03 -10.05
N GLY A 26 -6.37 21.83 -9.00
CA GLY A 26 -7.42 22.78 -8.60
C GLY A 26 -7.66 22.81 -7.09
N TYR A 27 -8.73 23.44 -6.60
CA TYR A 27 -8.86 23.85 -5.18
C TYR A 27 -8.83 22.74 -4.14
N ASN A 28 -8.49 23.10 -2.89
CA ASN A 28 -8.53 22.21 -1.75
C ASN A 28 -9.97 21.78 -1.44
N GLY A 29 -10.13 20.59 -0.88
CA GLY A 29 -11.45 20.07 -0.51
C GLY A 29 -12.34 19.66 -1.70
N THR A 30 -11.79 19.55 -2.90
CA THR A 30 -12.49 19.13 -4.13
C THR A 30 -12.50 17.61 -4.36
N GLY A 31 -11.98 16.83 -3.41
CA GLY A 31 -11.99 15.37 -3.46
C GLY A 31 -10.82 14.71 -4.18
N LYS A 32 -9.77 15.46 -4.53
CA LYS A 32 -8.53 14.91 -5.13
C LYS A 32 -7.93 13.77 -4.30
N SER A 33 -7.71 13.98 -3.01
CA SER A 33 -7.22 12.92 -2.12
C SER A 33 -8.21 11.75 -2.00
N THR A 34 -9.52 11.97 -2.12
CA THR A 34 -10.50 10.87 -2.17
C THR A 34 -10.28 9.97 -3.38
N ILE A 35 -9.97 10.53 -4.55
CA ILE A 35 -9.60 9.75 -5.74
C ILE A 35 -8.34 8.91 -5.48
N SER A 36 -7.28 9.54 -4.96
CA SER A 36 -6.02 8.87 -4.62
C SER A 36 -6.19 7.74 -3.63
N ARG A 37 -6.93 7.99 -2.54
CA ARG A 37 -7.22 7.01 -1.49
C ARG A 37 -8.04 5.84 -2.01
N SER A 38 -9.07 6.09 -2.80
CA SER A 38 -9.87 5.02 -3.42
C SER A 38 -9.02 4.14 -4.35
N LEU A 39 -8.17 4.76 -5.18
CA LEU A 39 -7.24 4.01 -6.04
C LEU A 39 -6.29 3.16 -5.20
N PHE A 40 -5.66 3.77 -4.20
CA PHE A 40 -4.74 3.10 -3.28
C PHE A 40 -5.40 1.91 -2.57
N SER A 41 -6.58 2.09 -1.98
CA SER A 41 -7.26 1.03 -1.23
C SER A 41 -7.63 -0.16 -2.11
N ILE A 42 -8.06 0.06 -3.37
CA ILE A 42 -8.33 -1.05 -4.29
C ILE A 42 -7.04 -1.77 -4.66
N PHE A 43 -5.98 -1.05 -5.05
CA PHE A 43 -4.72 -1.67 -5.44
C PHE A 43 -4.08 -2.44 -4.28
N SER A 44 -3.94 -1.81 -3.12
CA SER A 44 -3.32 -2.41 -1.93
C SER A 44 -4.11 -3.62 -1.43
N ALA A 45 -5.45 -3.60 -1.46
CA ALA A 45 -6.25 -4.77 -1.05
C ALA A 45 -6.13 -5.95 -2.04
N ASN A 46 -6.05 -5.69 -3.34
CA ASN A 46 -5.95 -6.73 -4.38
C ASN A 46 -4.51 -7.21 -4.63
N TYR A 47 -3.50 -6.46 -4.19
CA TYR A 47 -2.09 -6.86 -4.31
C TYR A 47 -1.82 -8.11 -3.48
N ASP A 48 -1.33 -9.16 -4.14
CA ASP A 48 -0.99 -10.45 -3.56
C ASP A 48 -2.10 -11.06 -2.67
N VAL A 49 -3.35 -10.88 -3.09
CA VAL A 49 -4.54 -11.20 -2.29
C VAL A 49 -4.63 -12.68 -1.91
N ILE A 50 -4.15 -13.57 -2.77
CA ILE A 50 -4.15 -15.02 -2.51
C ILE A 50 -3.26 -15.35 -1.32
N ASN A 51 -2.06 -14.78 -1.25
CA ASN A 51 -1.16 -14.96 -0.13
C ASN A 51 -1.70 -14.29 1.14
N LYS A 52 -2.36 -13.12 1.02
CA LYS A 52 -3.02 -12.46 2.16
C LYS A 52 -4.12 -13.33 2.77
N ILE A 53 -4.97 -13.93 1.93
CA ILE A 53 -6.05 -14.84 2.37
C ILE A 53 -5.46 -16.10 3.02
N SER A 54 -4.46 -16.71 2.37
CA SER A 54 -3.78 -17.89 2.92
C SER A 54 -3.15 -17.57 4.28
N SER A 55 -2.40 -16.47 4.39
CA SER A 55 -1.78 -16.01 5.64
C SER A 55 -2.82 -15.73 6.74
N ASP A 56 -3.95 -15.11 6.42
CA ASP A 56 -5.04 -14.86 7.37
C ASP A 56 -5.69 -16.15 7.88
N ARG A 57 -5.91 -17.14 6.99
CA ARG A 57 -6.35 -18.49 7.36
C ARG A 57 -5.36 -19.16 8.29
N THR A 58 -4.08 -19.18 7.92
CA THR A 58 -2.99 -19.76 8.74
C THR A 58 -2.96 -19.12 10.12
N LYS A 59 -3.08 -17.79 10.20
CA LYS A 59 -3.11 -17.05 11.46
C LYS A 59 -4.32 -17.45 12.32
N SER A 60 -5.49 -17.58 11.72
CA SER A 60 -6.72 -18.00 12.41
C SER A 60 -6.62 -19.43 12.93
N ILE A 61 -6.10 -20.37 12.13
CA ILE A 61 -5.85 -21.77 12.52
C ILE A 61 -4.84 -21.81 13.66
N ASN A 62 -3.72 -21.09 13.54
CA ASN A 62 -2.68 -21.04 14.58
C ASN A 62 -3.22 -20.50 15.91
N ASN A 63 -4.12 -19.50 15.87
CA ASN A 63 -4.76 -18.97 17.07
C ASN A 63 -5.68 -20.01 17.72
N ILE A 64 -6.49 -20.72 16.93
CA ILE A 64 -7.34 -21.82 17.41
C ILE A 64 -6.45 -22.89 18.07
N LEU A 65 -5.46 -23.41 17.35
CA LEU A 65 -4.56 -24.44 17.85
C LEU A 65 -3.81 -23.98 19.11
N SER A 66 -3.34 -22.73 19.15
CA SER A 66 -2.67 -22.19 20.33
C SER A 66 -3.56 -22.14 21.57
N ASN A 67 -4.87 -21.95 21.41
CA ASN A 67 -5.82 -21.96 22.54
C ASN A 67 -6.04 -23.38 23.08
N TYR A 68 -6.02 -24.40 22.23
CA TYR A 68 -6.25 -25.78 22.64
C TYR A 68 -4.97 -26.53 23.04
N LEU A 69 -3.81 -26.13 22.52
CA LEU A 69 -2.53 -26.84 22.71
C LEU A 69 -1.59 -26.14 23.69
N SER A 70 -1.97 -25.01 24.29
CA SER A 70 -1.08 -24.23 25.18
C SER A 70 -0.56 -25.03 26.38
N ASP A 71 -1.39 -25.93 26.90
CA ASP A 71 -1.17 -26.65 28.15
C ASP A 71 -0.87 -28.14 27.91
N ILE A 72 -0.55 -28.51 26.66
CA ILE A 72 -0.31 -29.89 26.28
C ILE A 72 0.89 -30.46 27.05
N GLU A 73 0.71 -31.66 27.59
CA GLU A 73 1.78 -32.38 28.30
C GLU A 73 2.59 -33.26 27.34
N LEU A 74 3.92 -33.19 27.46
CA LEU A 74 4.85 -34.04 26.73
C LEU A 74 5.47 -35.05 27.69
N ASN A 75 5.60 -36.29 27.21
CA ASN A 75 6.47 -37.29 27.81
C ASN A 75 7.90 -36.99 27.34
N GLY A 76 8.83 -36.86 28.29
CA GLY A 76 10.25 -36.74 28.01
C GLY A 76 11.02 -37.97 28.49
N GLU A 77 12.02 -38.38 27.70
CA GLU A 77 13.04 -39.35 28.14
C GLU A 77 14.20 -38.58 28.81
N ALA A 78 14.46 -38.88 30.08
CA ALA A 78 15.70 -38.45 30.72
C ALA A 78 16.91 -39.24 30.18
N PHE A 79 18.13 -38.80 30.48
CA PHE A 79 19.41 -39.41 30.05
C PHE A 79 19.59 -40.91 30.43
N SER A 80 18.65 -41.50 31.17
CA SER A 80 18.55 -42.93 31.46
C SER A 80 17.16 -43.45 31.08
N GLU A 81 17.08 -44.62 30.44
CA GLU A 81 15.85 -45.29 29.95
C GLU A 81 14.79 -45.62 31.03
N ARG A 82 14.93 -45.12 32.27
CA ARG A 82 14.06 -45.44 33.41
C ARG A 82 13.27 -44.28 34.01
N ASP A 83 13.55 -43.03 33.63
CA ASP A 83 12.82 -41.87 34.14
C ASP A 83 12.04 -41.17 33.02
N GLN A 84 10.80 -41.60 32.82
CA GLN A 84 9.80 -40.86 32.03
C GLN A 84 9.17 -39.79 32.93
N PHE A 85 9.16 -38.55 32.47
CA PHE A 85 8.46 -37.46 33.15
C PHE A 85 7.41 -36.84 32.23
N ARG A 86 6.29 -36.43 32.82
CA ARG A 86 5.29 -35.57 32.19
C ARG A 86 5.53 -34.12 32.60
N ARG A 87 5.58 -33.24 31.61
CA ARG A 87 5.62 -31.79 31.87
C ARG A 87 4.88 -31.04 30.77
N ILE A 88 4.42 -29.84 31.10
CA ILE A 88 3.88 -28.90 30.12
C ILE A 88 4.93 -28.64 29.04
N ALA A 89 4.49 -28.68 27.78
CA ALA A 89 5.33 -28.44 26.62
C ALA A 89 6.00 -27.05 26.67
N PRO A 90 7.31 -26.94 26.39
CA PRO A 90 7.93 -25.64 26.19
C PRO A 90 7.27 -24.89 25.03
N ARG A 91 7.06 -23.58 25.16
CA ARG A 91 6.35 -22.76 24.15
C ARG A 91 6.89 -22.90 22.73
N HIS A 92 8.21 -23.01 22.55
CA HIS A 92 8.81 -23.18 21.23
C HIS A 92 8.44 -24.55 20.61
N ILE A 93 8.32 -25.59 21.43
CA ILE A 93 7.89 -26.92 20.98
C ILE A 93 6.42 -26.89 20.56
N VAL A 94 5.56 -26.23 21.33
CA VAL A 94 4.14 -26.04 20.96
C VAL A 94 4.02 -25.29 19.63
N ARG A 95 4.85 -24.27 19.41
CA ARG A 95 4.87 -23.54 18.12
C ARG A 95 5.25 -24.43 16.94
N GLU A 96 6.22 -25.32 17.10
CA GLU A 96 6.58 -26.29 16.04
C GLU A 96 5.44 -27.28 15.77
N LEU A 97 4.77 -27.78 16.82
CA LEU A 97 3.59 -28.64 16.66
C LEU A 97 2.46 -27.91 15.91
N ILE A 98 2.13 -26.69 16.33
CA ILE A 98 1.11 -25.85 15.67
C ILE A 98 1.47 -25.63 14.20
N LYS A 99 2.74 -25.35 13.91
CA LYS A 99 3.21 -25.13 12.54
C LYS A 99 2.99 -26.37 11.66
N ILE A 100 3.40 -27.55 12.12
CA ILE A 100 3.20 -28.82 11.39
C ILE A 100 1.72 -29.10 11.14
N ILE A 101 0.87 -28.90 12.15
CA ILE A 101 -0.58 -29.09 12.00
C ILE A 101 -1.14 -28.10 10.97
N SER A 102 -0.79 -26.82 11.08
CA SER A 102 -1.27 -25.76 10.19
C SER A 102 -0.85 -25.99 8.74
N ASP A 103 0.43 -26.31 8.50
CA ASP A 103 0.97 -26.57 7.17
C ASP A 103 0.25 -27.76 6.51
N ASN A 104 0.03 -28.87 7.24
CA ASN A 104 -0.67 -30.05 6.72
C ASN A 104 -2.16 -29.80 6.46
N LEU A 105 -2.83 -29.02 7.30
CA LEU A 105 -4.23 -28.63 7.08
C LEU A 105 -4.40 -27.77 5.83
N LEU A 106 -3.44 -26.90 5.53
CA LEU A 106 -3.45 -26.07 4.33
C LEU A 106 -3.21 -26.90 3.05
N LEU A 107 -2.34 -27.90 3.10
CA LEU A 107 -2.14 -28.82 1.97
C LEU A 107 -3.45 -29.54 1.60
N ILE A 108 -4.23 -29.96 2.59
CA ILE A 108 -5.50 -30.64 2.37
C ILE A 108 -6.55 -29.73 1.72
N LEU A 109 -6.56 -28.43 2.05
CA LEU A 109 -7.41 -27.45 1.36
C LEU A 109 -7.06 -27.33 -0.11
N ASP A 110 -5.77 -27.22 -0.42
CA ASP A 110 -5.28 -27.06 -1.79
C ASP A 110 -5.56 -28.31 -2.64
N GLU A 111 -5.52 -29.50 -2.03
CA GLU A 111 -5.76 -30.77 -2.72
C GLU A 111 -7.26 -31.12 -2.84
N ASN A 112 -8.10 -30.73 -1.89
CA ASN A 112 -9.52 -31.09 -1.83
C ASN A 112 -10.42 -29.86 -2.08
N PHE A 113 -10.51 -29.43 -3.34
CA PHE A 113 -11.38 -28.36 -3.82
C PHE A 113 -12.86 -28.58 -3.39
N GLY A 114 -13.23 -28.12 -2.19
CA GLY A 114 -14.61 -27.87 -1.78
C GLY A 114 -15.30 -28.91 -0.87
N GLU A 115 -14.70 -30.08 -0.59
CA GLU A 115 -15.30 -31.07 0.33
C GLU A 115 -14.34 -31.42 1.48
N LEU A 116 -14.22 -30.49 2.43
CA LEU A 116 -13.53 -30.76 3.69
C LEU A 116 -14.48 -31.43 4.67
N HIS A 117 -14.35 -32.74 4.82
CA HIS A 117 -15.06 -33.48 5.85
C HIS A 117 -14.34 -33.39 7.20
N LYS A 118 -15.09 -33.18 8.28
CA LYS A 118 -14.61 -33.20 9.67
C LYS A 118 -13.74 -34.41 10.02
N ASN A 119 -14.01 -35.57 9.42
CA ASN A 119 -13.19 -36.77 9.61
C ASN A 119 -11.79 -36.63 9.01
N ASN A 120 -11.66 -35.97 7.86
CA ASN A 120 -10.36 -35.70 7.22
C ASN A 120 -9.54 -34.72 8.07
N LEU A 121 -10.19 -33.71 8.68
CA LEU A 121 -9.53 -32.78 9.61
C LEU A 121 -8.97 -33.49 10.84
N LYS A 122 -9.78 -34.33 11.49
CA LYS A 122 -9.32 -35.13 12.64
C LYS A 122 -8.15 -36.04 12.26
N GLN A 123 -8.24 -36.69 11.11
CA GLN A 123 -7.18 -37.55 10.61
C GLN A 123 -5.89 -36.76 10.37
N SER A 124 -5.98 -35.61 9.69
CA SER A 124 -4.83 -34.73 9.43
C SER A 124 -4.15 -34.28 10.72
N ILE A 125 -4.92 -33.84 11.72
CA ILE A 125 -4.36 -33.41 13.00
C ILE A 125 -3.62 -34.56 13.69
N ASN A 126 -4.17 -35.78 13.65
CA ASN A 126 -3.50 -36.96 14.21
C ASN A 126 -2.20 -37.29 13.46
N GLU A 127 -2.24 -37.29 12.13
CA GLU A 127 -1.06 -37.53 11.29
C GLU A 127 0.04 -36.48 11.52
N SER A 128 -0.33 -35.21 11.70
CA SER A 128 0.60 -34.13 12.08
C SER A 128 1.21 -34.33 13.47
N ILE A 129 0.44 -34.85 14.44
CA ILE A 129 0.96 -35.17 15.78
C ILE A 129 1.93 -36.35 15.71
N ASP A 130 1.63 -37.37 14.90
CA ASP A 130 2.53 -38.50 14.66
C ASP A 130 3.81 -38.05 13.96
N GLU A 131 3.71 -37.18 12.95
CA GLU A 131 4.85 -36.55 12.28
C GLU A 131 5.72 -35.78 13.28
N PHE A 132 5.11 -34.95 14.12
CA PHE A 132 5.79 -34.22 15.17
C PHE A 132 6.52 -35.18 16.14
N ASN A 133 5.85 -36.23 16.63
CA ASN A 133 6.44 -37.18 17.57
C ASN A 133 7.64 -37.93 16.96
N ASN A 134 7.57 -38.29 15.67
CA ASN A 134 8.66 -38.91 14.93
C ASN A 134 9.85 -37.95 14.75
N LYS A 135 9.58 -36.67 14.51
CA LYS A 135 10.61 -35.64 14.32
C LYS A 135 11.29 -35.24 15.64
N TYR A 136 10.54 -35.21 16.74
CA TYR A 136 11.00 -34.76 18.05
C TYR A 136 11.07 -35.92 19.06
N VAL A 137 11.86 -36.96 18.79
CA VAL A 137 11.96 -38.20 19.60
C VAL A 137 12.12 -37.99 21.12
N LYS A 138 12.72 -36.88 21.57
CA LYS A 138 12.86 -36.53 23.00
C LYS A 138 11.57 -36.03 23.67
N PHE A 139 10.54 -35.76 22.87
CA PHE A 139 9.27 -35.15 23.25
C PHE A 139 8.14 -35.84 22.50
N SER A 140 7.39 -36.71 23.18
CA SER A 140 6.17 -37.27 22.61
C SER A 140 4.93 -36.66 23.24
N VAL A 141 3.96 -36.29 22.41
CA VAL A 141 2.63 -35.89 22.85
C VAL A 141 1.98 -37.09 23.55
N SER A 142 1.69 -36.90 24.84
CA SER A 142 1.48 -38.01 25.79
C SER A 142 0.13 -38.72 25.67
N SER A 143 -0.92 -37.99 25.27
CA SER A 143 -2.29 -38.49 25.17
C SER A 143 -3.13 -37.56 24.31
N LEU A 144 -3.62 -38.08 23.18
CA LEU A 144 -4.63 -37.43 22.33
C LEU A 144 -5.99 -37.33 23.04
N ASP A 145 -6.24 -38.15 24.08
CA ASP A 145 -7.50 -38.17 24.82
C ASP A 145 -7.73 -36.91 25.66
N ALA A 146 -6.67 -36.16 25.98
CA ALA A 146 -6.75 -34.86 26.64
C ALA A 146 -7.04 -33.72 25.65
N ILE A 147 -6.93 -33.97 24.34
CA ILE A 147 -7.16 -32.99 23.29
C ILE A 147 -8.61 -33.14 22.81
N ASP A 148 -9.39 -32.09 22.93
CA ASP A 148 -10.74 -32.05 22.36
C ASP A 148 -10.65 -31.86 20.83
N LEU A 149 -10.26 -32.94 20.13
CA LEU A 149 -10.13 -32.97 18.67
C LEU A 149 -11.45 -32.65 17.97
N GLU A 150 -12.59 -32.89 18.63
CA GLU A 150 -13.90 -32.54 18.11
C GLU A 150 -14.11 -31.02 18.12
N ALA A 151 -13.83 -30.36 19.23
CA ALA A 151 -13.92 -28.90 19.33
C ALA A 151 -12.90 -28.19 18.41
N ILE A 152 -11.67 -28.69 18.34
CA ILE A 152 -10.63 -28.17 17.43
C ILE A 152 -11.10 -28.29 15.97
N SER A 153 -11.54 -29.48 15.56
CA SER A 153 -11.97 -29.72 14.17
C SER A 153 -13.16 -28.86 13.79
N ASN A 154 -14.16 -28.71 14.69
CA ASN A 154 -15.32 -27.84 14.45
C ASN A 154 -14.89 -26.37 14.27
N SER A 155 -13.95 -25.89 15.09
CA SER A 155 -13.48 -24.50 15.02
C SER A 155 -12.69 -24.25 13.73
N ILE A 156 -11.84 -25.20 13.33
CA ILE A 156 -11.06 -25.11 12.09
C ILE A 156 -11.99 -25.21 10.87
N GLU A 157 -12.96 -26.12 10.86
CA GLU A 157 -13.98 -26.22 9.80
C GLU A 157 -14.72 -24.89 9.60
N GLY A 158 -15.00 -24.16 10.68
CA GLY A 158 -15.58 -22.81 10.61
C GLY A 158 -14.72 -21.79 9.87
N VAL A 159 -13.39 -21.85 10.01
CA VAL A 159 -12.43 -21.00 9.28
C VAL A 159 -12.32 -21.43 7.82
N LEU A 160 -12.17 -22.74 7.59
CA LEU A 160 -11.94 -23.30 6.27
C LEU A 160 -13.16 -23.25 5.34
N SER A 161 -14.36 -23.23 5.91
CA SER A 161 -15.61 -23.08 5.16
C SER A 161 -15.85 -21.65 4.65
N GLN A 162 -15.08 -20.66 5.09
CA GLN A 162 -15.19 -19.30 4.58
C GLN A 162 -14.63 -19.20 3.17
N SER A 163 -15.40 -18.64 2.24
CA SER A 163 -14.93 -18.43 0.87
C SER A 163 -13.85 -17.36 0.80
N ASP A 164 -12.96 -17.49 -0.18
CA ASP A 164 -11.91 -16.48 -0.46
C ASP A 164 -12.50 -15.09 -0.68
N GLN A 165 -13.65 -15.00 -1.35
CA GLN A 165 -14.38 -13.74 -1.57
C GLN A 165 -14.85 -13.10 -0.26
N SER A 166 -15.34 -13.90 0.70
CA SER A 166 -15.79 -13.40 2.01
C SER A 166 -14.63 -12.80 2.80
N ILE A 167 -13.50 -13.52 2.86
CA ILE A 167 -12.27 -13.06 3.52
C ILE A 167 -11.73 -11.81 2.82
N PHE A 168 -11.70 -11.81 1.48
CA PHE A 168 -11.29 -10.65 0.70
C PHE A 168 -12.14 -9.41 0.98
N ASN A 169 -13.46 -9.54 1.07
CA ASN A 169 -14.33 -8.42 1.42
C ASN A 169 -14.01 -7.84 2.81
N GLN A 170 -13.58 -8.67 3.78
CA GLN A 170 -13.08 -8.18 5.09
C GLN A 170 -11.76 -7.42 4.95
N ILE A 171 -10.81 -7.94 4.16
CA ILE A 171 -9.53 -7.28 3.87
C ILE A 171 -9.77 -5.93 3.19
N LEU A 172 -10.56 -5.90 2.11
CA LEU A 172 -10.92 -4.70 1.37
C LEU A 172 -11.60 -3.66 2.26
N THR A 173 -12.56 -4.09 3.08
CA THR A 173 -13.23 -3.22 4.05
C THR A 173 -12.25 -2.62 5.04
N LYS A 174 -11.27 -3.39 5.53
CA LYS A 174 -10.24 -2.89 6.44
C LYS A 174 -9.33 -1.86 5.77
N HIS A 175 -8.82 -2.14 4.58
CA HIS A 175 -7.98 -1.19 3.81
C HIS A 175 -8.72 0.14 3.57
N LEU A 176 -9.97 0.08 3.14
CA LEU A 176 -10.77 1.29 2.94
C LEU A 176 -11.05 2.02 4.26
N ASN A 177 -11.40 1.32 5.33
CA ASN A 177 -11.68 1.97 6.62
C ASN A 177 -10.44 2.60 7.27
N ASP A 178 -9.28 1.95 7.16
CA ASP A 178 -8.03 2.49 7.70
C ASP A 178 -7.61 3.77 6.94
N GLU A 179 -7.78 3.78 5.61
CA GLU A 179 -7.46 4.92 4.73
C GLU A 179 -8.48 6.07 4.84
N PHE A 180 -9.77 5.77 4.91
CA PHE A 180 -10.85 6.76 5.03
C PHE A 180 -11.24 7.07 6.48
N HIS A 181 -10.52 6.52 7.46
CA HIS A 181 -10.82 6.68 8.89
C HIS A 181 -12.28 6.39 9.25
N ASN A 182 -12.81 5.28 8.71
CA ASN A 182 -14.20 4.84 8.84
C ASN A 182 -15.25 5.78 8.20
N GLN A 183 -14.86 6.61 7.24
CA GLN A 183 -15.77 7.51 6.50
C GLN A 183 -15.68 7.27 4.99
N ILE A 184 -15.94 6.03 4.56
CA ILE A 184 -15.87 5.63 3.15
C ILE A 184 -17.08 6.17 2.38
N ASN A 185 -18.31 5.95 2.87
CA ASN A 185 -19.51 6.49 2.23
C ASN A 185 -19.52 8.03 2.28
N ASN A 186 -20.22 8.64 1.33
CA ASN A 186 -20.27 10.09 1.26
C ASN A 186 -20.84 10.73 2.54
N ILE A 187 -20.15 11.75 3.06
CA ILE A 187 -20.53 12.41 4.32
C ILE A 187 -21.75 13.33 4.20
N TYR A 188 -22.08 13.77 2.99
CA TYR A 188 -23.22 14.64 2.70
C TYR A 188 -24.47 13.84 2.29
N ASP A 189 -24.27 12.63 1.77
CA ASP A 189 -25.33 11.73 1.31
C ASP A 189 -24.98 10.28 1.65
N PRO A 190 -25.33 9.76 2.85
CA PRO A 190 -24.90 8.45 3.34
C PRO A 190 -25.69 7.29 2.69
N VAL A 191 -25.91 7.37 1.38
CA VAL A 191 -26.41 6.29 0.54
C VAL A 191 -25.27 5.38 0.10
N MET A 192 -25.63 4.26 -0.52
CA MET A 192 -24.67 3.33 -1.11
C MET A 192 -23.76 4.07 -2.12
N GLY A 193 -22.47 3.82 -2.03
CA GLY A 193 -21.46 4.33 -2.95
C GLY A 193 -20.79 3.20 -3.70
N THR A 194 -20.15 3.53 -4.81
CA THR A 194 -19.43 2.57 -5.64
C THR A 194 -18.06 3.07 -6.03
N ILE A 195 -17.07 2.17 -6.03
CA ILE A 195 -15.76 2.39 -6.61
C ILE A 195 -15.56 1.34 -7.69
N SER A 196 -15.41 1.77 -8.94
CA SER A 196 -15.18 0.89 -10.08
C SER A 196 -13.80 1.13 -10.66
N LEU A 197 -12.99 0.07 -10.75
CA LEU A 197 -11.66 0.14 -11.34
C LEU A 197 -11.61 -0.74 -12.60
N GLN A 198 -11.32 -0.12 -13.74
CA GLN A 198 -11.11 -0.79 -15.01
C GLN A 198 -9.61 -0.86 -15.33
N VAL A 199 -9.11 -2.08 -15.44
CA VAL A 199 -7.73 -2.40 -15.86
C VAL A 199 -7.81 -3.24 -17.12
N LYS A 200 -7.43 -2.66 -18.26
CA LYS A 200 -7.61 -3.26 -19.60
C LYS A 200 -9.09 -3.61 -19.84
N GLU A 201 -9.42 -4.87 -20.10
CA GLU A 201 -10.79 -5.35 -20.36
C GLU A 201 -11.52 -5.79 -19.08
N GLU A 202 -10.80 -5.89 -17.96
CA GLU A 202 -11.37 -6.29 -16.67
C GLU A 202 -11.84 -5.08 -15.88
N GLN A 203 -13.07 -5.17 -15.34
CA GLN A 203 -13.65 -4.18 -14.45
C GLN A 203 -13.92 -4.82 -13.09
N ILE A 204 -13.48 -4.17 -12.01
CA ILE A 204 -13.76 -4.53 -10.62
C ILE A 204 -14.75 -3.50 -10.09
N ASN A 205 -15.86 -3.95 -9.52
CA ASN A 205 -16.86 -3.07 -8.92
C ASN A 205 -16.93 -3.34 -7.42
N VAL A 206 -16.71 -2.30 -6.63
CA VAL A 206 -16.82 -2.33 -5.18
C VAL A 206 -18.03 -1.51 -4.75
N GLU A 207 -19.00 -2.18 -4.14
CA GLU A 207 -20.11 -1.52 -3.46
C GLU A 207 -19.73 -1.21 -2.02
N VAL A 208 -20.05 -0.02 -1.56
CA VAL A 208 -19.81 0.45 -0.20
C VAL A 208 -21.13 0.87 0.43
N ASN A 209 -21.51 0.21 1.52
CA ASN A 209 -22.70 0.55 2.29
C ASN A 209 -22.39 0.53 3.78
N GLN A 210 -22.75 1.60 4.50
CA GLN A 210 -22.43 1.75 5.93
C GLN A 210 -20.94 1.49 6.25
N ASN A 211 -20.04 1.95 5.38
CA ASN A 211 -18.59 1.73 5.45
C ASN A 211 -18.14 0.26 5.43
N VAL A 212 -18.98 -0.62 4.90
CA VAL A 212 -18.64 -2.02 4.57
C VAL A 212 -18.52 -2.14 3.07
N ALA A 213 -17.42 -2.70 2.60
CA ALA A 213 -17.11 -2.85 1.18
C ALA A 213 -17.29 -4.30 0.71
N SER A 214 -17.85 -4.44 -0.48
CA SER A 214 -18.12 -5.71 -1.14
C SER A 214 -17.68 -5.62 -2.59
N SER A 215 -16.73 -6.46 -3.00
CA SER A 215 -16.31 -6.56 -4.40
C SER A 215 -17.14 -7.61 -5.14
N ASP A 216 -17.45 -7.35 -6.41
CA ASP A 216 -18.12 -8.29 -7.31
C ASP A 216 -17.23 -9.47 -7.73
N LYS A 217 -15.91 -9.28 -7.69
CA LYS A 217 -14.90 -10.30 -8.00
C LYS A 217 -13.64 -10.15 -7.15
N LEU A 218 -12.86 -11.21 -7.07
CA LEU A 218 -11.53 -11.25 -6.48
C LEU A 218 -10.49 -11.25 -7.61
N VAL A 219 -9.57 -10.29 -7.61
CA VAL A 219 -8.49 -10.19 -8.61
C VAL A 219 -7.15 -10.10 -7.89
N ASN A 220 -6.19 -10.93 -8.30
CA ASN A 220 -4.84 -10.90 -7.73
C ASN A 220 -3.92 -9.98 -8.54
N PHE A 221 -3.64 -8.78 -8.03
CA PHE A 221 -2.70 -7.85 -8.65
C PHE A 221 -1.26 -8.28 -8.37
N ARG A 222 -0.43 -8.21 -9.43
CA ARG A 222 1.00 -8.59 -9.39
C ARG A 222 1.93 -7.42 -9.09
N THR A 223 1.46 -6.21 -9.28
CA THR A 223 2.19 -4.97 -9.02
C THR A 223 1.50 -4.21 -7.92
N ASP A 224 2.25 -3.81 -6.91
CA ASP A 224 1.74 -2.98 -5.83
C ASP A 224 1.67 -1.50 -6.24
N VAL A 225 0.93 -0.72 -5.47
CA VAL A 225 0.83 0.74 -5.60
C VAL A 225 1.79 1.40 -4.62
N VAL A 226 2.44 2.48 -5.07
CA VAL A 226 3.23 3.38 -4.21
C VAL A 226 2.45 4.67 -4.05
N TYR A 227 2.17 5.09 -2.82
CA TYR A 227 1.47 6.34 -2.54
C TYR A 227 2.31 7.19 -1.58
N ILE A 228 2.71 8.37 -2.05
CA ILE A 228 3.47 9.38 -1.33
C ILE A 228 2.61 10.65 -1.16
N ASP A 229 2.36 11.05 0.10
CA ASP A 229 1.68 12.31 0.47
C ASP A 229 2.65 13.28 1.18
N ASP A 230 3.44 12.80 2.15
CA ASP A 230 4.49 13.57 2.82
C ASP A 230 5.81 12.80 2.82
N ALA A 231 6.59 13.00 1.77
CA ALA A 231 7.86 12.33 1.61
C ALA A 231 8.86 12.66 2.72
N ALA A 232 8.81 13.86 3.29
CA ALA A 232 9.75 14.27 4.34
C ALA A 232 9.43 13.53 5.64
N ALA A 233 8.17 13.46 6.03
CA ALA A 233 7.73 12.70 7.20
C ALA A 233 8.03 11.21 7.06
N ILE A 234 7.81 10.62 5.88
CA ILE A 234 8.11 9.21 5.61
C ILE A 234 9.61 8.93 5.81
N VAL A 235 10.48 9.76 5.23
CA VAL A 235 11.93 9.63 5.38
C VAL A 235 12.36 9.82 6.83
N ASP A 236 11.85 10.83 7.53
CA ASP A 236 12.18 11.04 8.94
C ASP A 236 11.75 9.85 9.81
N ASN A 237 10.57 9.29 9.56
CA ASN A 237 10.08 8.13 10.31
C ASN A 237 10.94 6.89 10.12
N ILE A 238 11.44 6.64 8.90
CA ILE A 238 12.25 5.45 8.59
C ILE A 238 13.65 5.55 9.20
N TYR A 239 14.27 6.74 9.16
CA TYR A 239 15.71 6.89 9.44
C TYR A 239 16.04 7.58 10.77
N SER A 240 15.05 8.09 11.51
CA SER A 240 15.27 8.71 12.83
C SER A 240 15.19 7.75 14.03
N ASP A 241 15.21 6.43 13.81
CA ASP A 241 15.09 5.41 14.87
C ASP A 241 13.81 5.55 15.72
N SER A 242 12.79 6.20 15.18
CA SER A 242 11.53 6.46 15.88
C SER A 242 10.66 5.21 15.92
N PHE A 243 10.81 4.45 17.02
CA PHE A 243 10.00 3.30 17.46
C PHE A 243 8.46 3.47 17.35
N TRP A 244 7.96 4.69 17.11
CA TRP A 244 6.55 5.08 17.21
C TRP A 244 5.62 4.49 16.15
N PHE A 245 6.11 4.13 14.95
CA PHE A 245 5.24 3.60 13.88
C PHE A 245 5.13 2.06 13.85
N ARG A 246 6.07 1.32 14.46
CA ARG A 246 6.00 -0.16 14.55
C ARG A 246 4.84 -0.70 15.40
N ILE A 247 4.03 0.19 16.00
CA ILE A 247 2.93 -0.16 16.92
C ILE A 247 1.54 0.08 16.27
N ASN A 248 1.46 0.70 15.09
CA ASN A 248 0.16 1.05 14.51
C ASN A 248 -0.28 0.02 13.45
N SER A 249 -1.33 -0.76 13.75
CA SER A 249 -1.87 -1.83 12.90
C SER A 249 -2.80 -1.34 11.76
N LYS A 250 -2.74 -0.05 11.42
CA LYS A 250 -3.54 0.53 10.34
C LYS A 250 -2.90 0.19 9.00
N LEU A 251 -3.72 -0.18 8.02
CA LEU A 251 -3.33 -0.45 6.64
C LEU A 251 -3.54 0.78 5.75
N ASN A 252 -3.02 1.93 6.19
CA ASN A 252 -3.07 3.15 5.38
C ASN A 252 -1.83 3.26 4.49
N HIS A 253 -1.85 4.19 3.54
CA HIS A 253 -0.75 4.35 2.57
C HIS A 253 0.62 4.60 3.21
N ASN A 254 0.68 5.32 4.32
CA ASN A 254 1.94 5.63 5.00
C ASN A 254 2.57 4.39 5.66
N THR A 255 1.78 3.59 6.38
CA THR A 255 2.27 2.32 6.94
C THR A 255 2.60 1.32 5.83
N HIS A 256 1.78 1.27 4.77
CA HIS A 256 2.00 0.42 3.60
C HIS A 256 3.33 0.74 2.89
N LEU A 257 3.65 2.01 2.67
CA LEU A 257 4.91 2.41 2.05
C LEU A 257 6.12 2.05 2.92
N ILE A 258 6.01 2.21 4.24
CA ILE A 258 7.07 1.79 5.17
C ILE A 258 7.29 0.27 5.09
N GLU A 259 6.22 -0.53 5.09
CA GLU A 259 6.29 -1.99 4.92
C GLU A 259 6.96 -2.37 3.58
N GLN A 260 6.62 -1.68 2.49
CA GLN A 260 7.26 -1.87 1.19
C GLN A 260 8.77 -1.56 1.21
N ILE A 261 9.18 -0.53 1.95
CA ILE A 261 10.60 -0.12 2.06
C ILE A 261 11.40 -1.08 2.97
N GLU A 262 10.76 -1.63 4.01
CA GLU A 262 11.38 -2.60 4.93
C GLU A 262 11.44 -4.02 4.34
N ASP A 263 10.62 -4.35 3.33
CA ASP A 263 10.62 -5.67 2.69
C ASP A 263 11.86 -5.89 1.79
N GLU A 264 12.79 -6.71 2.28
CA GLU A 264 14.02 -7.07 1.55
C GLU A 264 13.76 -7.88 0.28
N SER A 265 12.57 -8.45 0.07
CA SER A 265 12.24 -9.23 -1.14
C SER A 265 12.26 -8.38 -2.42
N TYR A 266 12.17 -7.06 -2.29
CA TYR A 266 12.26 -6.14 -3.43
C TYR A 266 13.71 -5.94 -3.91
N ASP A 267 14.70 -6.08 -3.02
CA ASP A 267 16.10 -5.82 -3.31
C ASP A 267 16.82 -7.06 -3.87
N THR A 268 16.72 -7.27 -5.18
CA THR A 268 17.48 -8.32 -5.86
C THR A 268 18.48 -7.74 -6.85
N TYR A 269 19.70 -8.29 -6.84
CA TYR A 269 20.77 -7.92 -7.80
C TYR A 269 20.32 -8.06 -9.26
N THR A 270 19.45 -9.03 -9.56
CA THR A 270 18.92 -9.25 -10.91
C THR A 270 18.02 -8.10 -11.37
N LEU A 271 17.16 -7.58 -10.49
CA LEU A 271 16.33 -6.42 -10.81
C LEU A 271 17.19 -5.17 -11.01
N ARG A 272 18.17 -4.95 -10.12
CA ARG A 272 19.12 -3.82 -10.25
C ARG A 272 19.88 -3.84 -11.57
N ALA A 273 20.41 -5.01 -11.97
CA ALA A 273 21.15 -5.16 -13.22
C ALA A 273 20.29 -4.91 -14.47
N ARG A 274 18.98 -5.22 -14.43
CA ARG A 274 18.07 -4.98 -15.56
C ARG A 274 17.70 -3.51 -15.72
N ALA A 275 17.67 -2.76 -14.63
CA ALA A 275 17.24 -1.37 -14.61
C ALA A 275 18.40 -0.37 -14.60
N THR A 276 19.66 -0.80 -14.50
CA THR A 276 20.83 0.07 -14.25
C THR A 276 20.89 1.27 -15.19
N ASP A 277 20.91 1.06 -16.51
CA ASP A 277 21.01 2.16 -17.48
C ASP A 277 19.85 3.18 -17.36
N ARG A 278 18.66 2.71 -16.99
CA ARG A 278 17.46 3.54 -16.82
C ARG A 278 17.49 4.29 -15.50
N LEU A 279 17.95 3.64 -14.43
CA LEU A 279 18.18 4.25 -13.13
C LEU A 279 19.21 5.38 -13.25
N ASP A 280 20.29 5.18 -14.00
CA ASP A 280 21.32 6.21 -14.21
C ASP A 280 20.78 7.48 -14.88
N ILE A 281 19.76 7.37 -15.76
CA ILE A 281 19.11 8.54 -16.37
C ILE A 281 18.36 9.36 -15.30
N VAL A 282 17.62 8.68 -14.42
CA VAL A 282 16.85 9.33 -13.35
C VAL A 282 17.78 9.84 -12.24
N PHE A 283 18.75 9.05 -11.82
CA PHE A 283 19.66 9.37 -10.72
C PHE A 283 20.57 10.54 -11.01
N ARG A 284 20.96 10.79 -12.26
CA ARG A 284 21.68 12.02 -12.61
C ARG A 284 20.90 13.27 -12.21
N ASN A 285 19.60 13.31 -12.48
CA ASN A 285 18.75 14.45 -12.10
C ASN A 285 18.56 14.58 -10.58
N ILE A 286 18.55 13.47 -9.86
CA ILE A 286 18.40 13.45 -8.40
C ILE A 286 19.72 13.83 -7.71
N ASN A 287 20.84 13.25 -8.13
CA ASN A 287 22.15 13.47 -7.51
C ASN A 287 22.63 14.93 -7.66
N ASP A 288 22.25 15.60 -8.76
CA ASP A 288 22.48 17.04 -8.93
C ASP A 288 21.89 17.89 -7.78
N ILE A 289 20.78 17.43 -7.18
CA ILE A 289 20.07 18.11 -6.08
C ILE A 289 20.60 17.67 -4.72
N LEU A 290 20.86 16.37 -4.56
CA LEU A 290 21.38 15.82 -3.31
C LEU A 290 22.85 16.17 -3.07
N GLY A 291 23.57 16.64 -4.09
CA GLY A 291 24.97 17.04 -4.03
C GLY A 291 25.94 15.88 -3.74
N THR A 292 25.45 14.63 -3.79
CA THR A 292 26.20 13.41 -3.46
C THR A 292 25.65 12.22 -4.27
N ASP A 293 26.53 11.31 -4.68
CA ASP A 293 26.14 10.07 -5.35
C ASP A 293 25.61 9.00 -4.37
N PHE A 294 25.98 9.10 -3.08
CA PHE A 294 25.70 8.10 -2.04
C PHE A 294 25.16 8.78 -0.77
N VAL A 295 24.11 8.21 -0.18
CA VAL A 295 23.56 8.63 1.12
C VAL A 295 24.06 7.68 2.20
N ASN A 296 24.51 8.20 3.35
CA ASN A 296 24.94 7.38 4.48
C ASN A 296 23.74 6.55 5.00
N THR A 297 23.77 5.25 4.77
CA THR A 297 23.18 4.28 5.70
C THR A 297 24.07 4.22 6.93
N SER A 298 23.48 4.08 8.12
CA SER A 298 24.16 4.14 9.43
C SER A 298 25.26 3.09 9.69
N GLU A 299 25.64 2.32 8.67
CA GLU A 299 26.64 1.25 8.72
C GLU A 299 27.91 1.52 7.90
N ASP A 300 27.98 2.62 7.12
CA ASP A 300 29.18 2.96 6.34
C ASP A 300 30.14 3.84 7.17
N GLU A 301 31.44 3.51 7.13
CA GLU A 301 32.51 4.29 7.77
C GLU A 301 32.37 5.79 7.46
N GLU A 302 32.56 6.65 8.46
CA GLU A 302 32.40 8.12 8.38
C GLU A 302 33.23 8.73 7.23
N ASP A 303 32.65 8.77 6.04
CA ASP A 303 33.14 9.58 4.93
C ASP A 303 32.79 11.04 5.24
N GLU A 304 33.77 11.84 5.66
CA GLU A 304 33.64 13.27 6.04
C GLU A 304 33.00 14.17 4.95
N LYS A 305 32.71 13.63 3.76
CA LYS A 305 32.08 14.32 2.62
C LYS A 305 30.62 13.96 2.36
N LYS A 306 29.99 13.13 3.19
CA LYS A 306 28.59 12.70 3.00
C LYS A 306 27.68 13.31 4.08
N LEU A 307 26.60 13.96 3.65
CA LEU A 307 25.59 14.52 4.55
C LEU A 307 24.70 13.40 5.09
N ASN A 308 24.54 13.34 6.42
CA ASN A 308 23.54 12.47 7.06
C ASN A 308 22.13 12.86 6.58
N LEU A 309 21.30 11.87 6.26
CA LEU A 309 19.93 12.05 5.77
C LEU A 309 19.04 12.87 6.72
N ILE A 310 19.30 12.80 8.03
CA ILE A 310 18.60 13.62 9.04
C ILE A 310 18.81 15.11 8.79
N ASN A 311 19.98 15.49 8.23
CA ASN A 311 20.33 16.87 7.91
C ASN A 311 19.84 17.33 6.53
N TYR A 312 19.14 16.47 5.77
CA TYR A 312 18.54 16.88 4.51
C TYR A 312 17.33 17.79 4.77
N SER A 313 17.19 18.84 3.95
CA SER A 313 15.96 19.63 3.94
C SER A 313 14.76 18.78 3.53
N SER A 314 13.55 19.16 3.95
CA SER A 314 12.32 18.41 3.60
C SER A 314 12.17 18.19 2.09
N GLY A 315 12.53 19.18 1.26
CA GLY A 315 12.52 19.01 -0.19
C GLY A 315 13.55 18.01 -0.72
N MET A 316 14.76 17.98 -0.16
CA MET A 316 15.78 16.96 -0.51
C MET A 316 15.33 15.55 -0.13
N LYS A 317 14.60 15.40 0.98
CA LYS A 317 14.03 14.12 1.40
C LYS A 317 13.04 13.56 0.37
N SER A 318 12.27 14.41 -0.33
CA SER A 318 11.40 13.99 -1.43
C SER A 318 12.18 13.33 -2.58
N PHE A 319 13.29 13.92 -3.01
CA PHE A 319 14.14 13.35 -4.05
C PHE A 319 14.83 12.06 -3.58
N TYR A 320 15.30 12.05 -2.34
CA TYR A 320 15.88 10.87 -1.73
C TYR A 320 14.89 9.70 -1.66
N LEU A 321 13.64 9.95 -1.26
CA LEU A 321 12.62 8.90 -1.18
C LEU A 321 12.40 8.23 -2.55
N ILE A 322 12.25 9.03 -3.61
CA ILE A 322 12.12 8.51 -4.99
C ILE A 322 13.35 7.67 -5.37
N LYS A 323 14.57 8.15 -5.08
CA LYS A 323 15.81 7.40 -5.34
C LYS A 323 15.82 6.07 -4.58
N SER A 324 15.57 6.08 -3.28
CA SER A 324 15.55 4.89 -2.42
C SER A 324 14.52 3.86 -2.89
N LEU A 325 13.32 4.30 -3.26
CA LEU A 325 12.26 3.43 -3.77
C LEU A 325 12.62 2.76 -5.11
N LEU A 326 13.36 3.47 -5.97
CA LEU A 326 13.90 2.92 -7.22
C LEU A 326 15.05 1.94 -6.96
N GLU A 327 16.00 2.29 -6.09
CA GLU A 327 17.17 1.45 -5.74
C GLU A 327 16.78 0.14 -5.06
N LYS A 328 15.75 0.18 -4.21
CA LYS A 328 15.15 -0.99 -3.56
C LYS A 328 14.22 -1.78 -4.49
N GLY A 329 13.90 -1.25 -5.68
CA GLY A 329 13.00 -1.91 -6.61
C GLY A 329 11.54 -1.97 -6.13
N VAL A 330 11.12 -1.04 -5.25
CA VAL A 330 9.73 -0.85 -4.84
C VAL A 330 8.95 -0.20 -5.98
N ILE A 331 9.50 0.87 -6.58
CA ILE A 331 9.01 1.39 -7.85
C ILE A 331 9.52 0.47 -8.96
N ARG A 332 8.59 -0.20 -9.65
CA ARG A 332 8.86 -1.19 -10.70
C ARG A 332 8.26 -0.79 -12.02
N GLU A 333 8.72 -1.42 -13.10
CA GLU A 333 8.17 -1.24 -14.44
C GLU A 333 6.66 -1.48 -14.46
N ASN A 334 5.92 -0.60 -15.15
CA ASN A 334 4.45 -0.60 -15.23
C ASN A 334 3.74 -0.51 -13.87
N GLY A 335 4.44 -0.10 -12.81
CA GLY A 335 3.88 0.13 -11.49
C GLY A 335 2.95 1.34 -11.44
N THR A 336 2.13 1.41 -10.39
CA THR A 336 1.25 2.56 -10.13
C THR A 336 1.85 3.44 -9.06
N LEU A 337 2.00 4.74 -9.34
CA LEU A 337 2.56 5.73 -8.43
C LEU A 337 1.52 6.84 -8.20
N ILE A 338 1.20 7.11 -6.94
CA ILE A 338 0.29 8.17 -6.52
C ILE A 338 1.11 9.21 -5.76
N LEU A 339 1.04 10.46 -6.20
CA LEU A 339 1.72 11.61 -5.61
C LEU A 339 0.67 12.65 -5.23
N ASP A 340 0.45 12.87 -3.93
CA ASP A 340 -0.52 13.85 -3.43
C ASP A 340 0.24 15.06 -2.90
N GLU A 341 0.06 16.21 -3.55
CA GLU A 341 0.72 17.48 -3.24
C GLU A 341 2.27 17.40 -3.12
N PRO A 342 2.99 16.79 -4.09
CA PRO A 342 4.44 16.61 -4.00
C PRO A 342 5.22 17.93 -3.94
N GLU A 343 4.60 19.07 -4.27
CA GLU A 343 5.20 20.39 -4.22
C GLU A 343 5.38 21.00 -2.81
N VAL A 344 4.71 20.48 -1.77
CA VAL A 344 4.53 21.19 -0.48
C VAL A 344 5.85 21.61 0.20
N HIS A 345 6.92 20.83 -0.01
CA HIS A 345 8.25 21.12 0.52
C HIS A 345 9.28 21.53 -0.53
N LEU A 346 8.86 21.74 -1.78
CA LEU A 346 9.75 22.04 -2.90
C LEU A 346 9.75 23.52 -3.24
N HIS A 347 10.94 24.14 -3.25
CA HIS A 347 11.13 25.46 -3.85
C HIS A 347 10.79 25.41 -5.35
N PRO A 348 10.31 26.49 -6.00
CA PRO A 348 9.89 26.47 -7.40
C PRO A 348 10.89 25.83 -8.38
N GLU A 349 12.19 26.09 -8.23
CA GLU A 349 13.22 25.44 -9.08
C GLU A 349 13.24 23.91 -8.92
N TRP A 350 13.04 23.41 -7.70
CA TRP A 350 12.95 21.97 -7.44
C TRP A 350 11.65 21.36 -7.94
N GLN A 351 10.55 22.13 -8.01
CA GLN A 351 9.32 21.65 -8.64
C GLN A 351 9.53 21.38 -10.14
N LEU A 352 10.32 22.22 -10.83
CA LEU A 352 10.69 21.97 -12.23
C LEU A 352 11.49 20.66 -12.37
N LYS A 353 12.49 20.46 -11.50
CA LYS A 353 13.30 19.23 -11.50
C LYS A 353 12.50 17.99 -11.14
N PHE A 354 11.59 18.11 -10.18
CA PHE A 354 10.71 17.02 -9.79
C PHE A 354 9.78 16.63 -10.95
N ALA A 355 9.20 17.60 -11.66
CA ALA A 355 8.41 17.32 -12.87
C ALA A 355 9.21 16.57 -13.94
N GLU A 356 10.46 16.97 -14.20
CA GLU A 356 11.35 16.27 -15.15
C GLU A 356 11.57 14.81 -14.73
N ILE A 357 11.83 14.56 -13.44
CA ILE A 357 11.97 13.21 -12.88
C ILE A 357 10.69 12.39 -13.07
N ILE A 358 9.51 12.95 -12.80
CA ILE A 358 8.24 12.25 -13.01
C ILE A 358 8.04 11.85 -14.48
N VAL A 359 8.36 12.73 -15.42
CA VAL A 359 8.29 12.43 -16.85
C VAL A 359 9.28 11.34 -17.24
N LEU A 360 10.49 11.36 -16.69
CA LEU A 360 11.49 10.31 -16.89
C LEU A 360 11.04 8.97 -16.29
N LEU A 361 10.42 8.97 -15.12
CA LEU A 361 9.86 7.76 -14.50
C LEU A 361 8.83 7.10 -15.42
N GLN A 362 7.90 7.86 -15.99
CA GLN A 362 6.95 7.33 -16.95
C GLN A 362 7.65 6.83 -18.21
N LYS A 363 8.62 7.59 -18.74
CA LYS A 363 9.33 7.24 -19.98
C LYS A 363 10.13 5.94 -19.87
N GLU A 364 10.90 5.81 -18.81
CA GLU A 364 11.89 4.74 -18.66
C GLU A 364 11.30 3.49 -18.01
N PHE A 365 10.28 3.64 -17.15
CA PHE A 365 9.66 2.52 -16.43
C PHE A 365 8.22 2.23 -16.87
N GLY A 366 7.60 3.06 -17.70
CA GLY A 366 6.22 2.86 -18.14
C GLY A 366 5.19 3.01 -17.02
N LEU A 367 5.50 3.81 -15.99
CA LEU A 367 4.64 3.94 -14.81
C LEU A 367 3.26 4.52 -15.15
N HIS A 368 2.27 4.15 -14.32
CA HIS A 368 0.96 4.79 -14.23
C HIS A 368 0.96 5.76 -13.06
N ILE A 369 1.11 7.05 -13.34
CA ILE A 369 1.32 8.09 -12.32
C ILE A 369 0.04 8.91 -12.17
N LEU A 370 -0.50 8.98 -10.95
CA LEU A 370 -1.56 9.90 -10.56
C LEU A 370 -0.97 11.01 -9.69
N ILE A 371 -1.19 12.26 -10.06
CA ILE A 371 -0.64 13.42 -9.34
C ILE A 371 -1.77 14.36 -8.98
N ASN A 372 -1.93 14.65 -7.70
CA ASN A 372 -2.76 15.75 -7.25
C ASN A 372 -1.86 16.94 -6.94
N THR A 373 -2.22 18.12 -7.43
CA THR A 373 -1.40 19.32 -7.21
C THR A 373 -2.22 20.59 -7.18
N HIS A 374 -1.68 21.58 -6.48
CA HIS A 374 -2.11 22.97 -6.44
C HIS A 374 -1.10 23.88 -7.13
N SER A 375 0.05 23.35 -7.54
CA SER A 375 1.14 24.14 -8.09
C SER A 375 0.97 24.39 -9.60
N PRO A 376 0.82 25.66 -10.02
CA PRO A 376 0.89 25.99 -11.44
C PRO A 376 2.30 25.74 -12.01
N TYR A 377 3.36 25.85 -11.18
CA TYR A 377 4.73 25.58 -11.60
C TYR A 377 4.94 24.11 -11.95
N LEU A 378 4.50 23.20 -11.06
CA LEU A 378 4.63 21.76 -11.28
C LEU A 378 3.81 21.33 -12.51
N LEU A 379 2.57 21.80 -12.61
CA LEU A 379 1.69 21.53 -13.75
C LEU A 379 2.33 21.95 -15.08
N ASN A 380 2.81 23.19 -15.16
CA ASN A 380 3.44 23.73 -16.36
C ASN A 380 4.73 22.97 -16.70
N ALA A 381 5.55 22.65 -15.70
CA ALA A 381 6.76 21.88 -15.91
C ALA A 381 6.45 20.49 -16.49
N ILE A 382 5.48 19.76 -15.93
CA ILE A 382 5.05 18.46 -16.45
C ILE A 382 4.57 18.59 -17.91
N GLU A 383 3.79 19.62 -18.24
CA GLU A 383 3.35 19.87 -19.62
C GLU A 383 4.53 20.08 -20.58
N VAL A 384 5.48 20.93 -20.20
CA VAL A 384 6.67 21.22 -21.02
C VAL A 384 7.55 19.99 -21.18
N TYR A 385 7.89 19.30 -20.09
CA TYR A 385 8.73 18.10 -20.14
C TYR A 385 8.03 16.95 -20.87
N SER A 386 6.72 16.79 -20.75
CA SER A 386 5.95 15.81 -21.53
C SER A 386 6.03 16.09 -23.03
N LYS A 387 6.04 17.36 -23.46
CA LYS A 387 6.31 17.74 -24.86
C LYS A 387 7.73 17.39 -25.29
N ILE A 388 8.73 17.74 -24.49
CA ILE A 388 10.16 17.46 -24.76
C ILE A 388 10.39 15.95 -24.94
N HIS A 389 9.79 15.14 -24.06
CA HIS A 389 9.96 13.68 -24.05
C HIS A 389 8.97 12.93 -24.96
N LYS A 390 8.10 13.65 -25.69
CA LYS A 390 7.10 13.09 -26.63
C LYS A 390 6.05 12.18 -25.96
N LEU A 391 5.58 12.57 -24.78
CA LEU A 391 4.64 11.83 -23.93
C LEU A 391 3.26 12.52 -23.81
N MET A 392 2.97 13.49 -24.68
CA MET A 392 1.68 14.20 -24.67
C MET A 392 0.48 13.28 -24.87
N SER A 393 0.62 12.18 -25.63
CA SER A 393 -0.43 11.17 -25.81
C SER A 393 -0.73 10.37 -24.55
N ASP A 394 0.22 10.34 -23.62
CA ASP A 394 0.23 9.56 -22.39
C ASP A 394 0.21 10.48 -21.17
N THR A 395 -0.31 11.70 -21.35
CA THR A 395 -0.51 12.67 -20.29
C THR A 395 -1.96 13.12 -20.28
N LYS A 396 -2.59 13.22 -19.12
CA LYS A 396 -3.99 13.64 -18.95
C LYS A 396 -4.11 14.68 -17.85
N TYR A 397 -5.04 15.61 -18.02
CA TYR A 397 -5.26 16.72 -17.10
C TYR A 397 -6.74 16.81 -16.71
N TYR A 398 -6.97 16.92 -15.41
CA TYR A 398 -8.29 17.08 -14.82
C TYR A 398 -8.33 18.33 -13.96
N LEU A 399 -9.41 19.09 -14.08
CA LEU A 399 -9.68 20.26 -13.26
C LEU A 399 -10.59 19.87 -12.09
N ALA A 400 -10.11 20.09 -10.87
CA ALA A 400 -10.89 19.90 -9.65
C ALA A 400 -11.37 21.25 -9.11
N ARG A 401 -12.69 21.45 -9.11
CA ARG A 401 -13.31 22.72 -8.66
C ARG A 401 -14.58 22.47 -7.87
N ILE A 402 -15.07 23.53 -7.24
CA ILE A 402 -16.38 23.53 -6.60
C ILE A 402 -17.36 24.19 -7.57
N ASP A 403 -18.48 23.52 -7.85
CA ASP A 403 -19.51 24.06 -8.71
C ASP A 403 -20.35 25.17 -8.01
N LYS A 404 -21.32 25.75 -8.72
CA LYS A 404 -22.19 26.81 -8.17
C LYS A 404 -23.08 26.33 -7.02
N SER A 405 -23.29 25.02 -6.91
CA SER A 405 -24.09 24.37 -5.87
C SER A 405 -23.24 23.90 -4.68
N ASN A 406 -21.96 24.31 -4.62
CA ASN A 406 -21.00 23.93 -3.60
C ASN A 406 -20.67 22.42 -3.59
N ILE A 407 -20.78 21.77 -4.75
CA ILE A 407 -20.48 20.35 -4.94
C ILE A 407 -19.10 20.23 -5.61
N PRO A 408 -18.19 19.41 -5.06
CA PRO A 408 -16.93 19.07 -5.71
C PRO A 408 -17.16 18.37 -7.06
N ILE A 409 -16.46 18.85 -8.09
CA ILE A 409 -16.47 18.27 -9.43
C ILE A 409 -15.03 18.12 -9.95
N ILE A 410 -14.78 17.03 -10.67
CA ILE A 410 -13.51 16.76 -11.33
C ILE A 410 -13.80 16.44 -12.79
N GLU A 411 -13.24 17.22 -13.72
CA GLU A 411 -13.55 17.14 -15.15
C GLU A 411 -12.29 17.02 -16.04
N ASP A 412 -12.34 16.18 -17.08
CA ASP A 412 -11.28 16.09 -18.10
C ASP A 412 -11.32 17.37 -18.96
N ILE A 413 -10.26 18.16 -18.88
CA ILE A 413 -10.14 19.43 -19.60
C ILE A 413 -9.55 19.28 -21.02
N LYS A 414 -9.35 18.05 -21.50
CA LYS A 414 -8.90 17.75 -22.87
C LYS A 414 -7.64 18.54 -23.29
N HIS A 415 -6.71 18.70 -22.36
CA HIS A 415 -5.45 19.47 -22.50
C HIS A 415 -5.61 21.01 -22.57
N GLU A 416 -6.77 21.57 -22.24
CA GLU A 416 -6.94 23.03 -22.12
C GLU A 416 -6.47 23.54 -20.74
N THR A 417 -5.17 23.41 -20.45
CA THR A 417 -4.57 23.69 -19.13
C THR A 417 -4.73 25.14 -18.66
N ASN A 418 -5.01 26.08 -19.57
CA ASN A 418 -5.36 27.47 -19.25
C ASN A 418 -6.49 27.56 -18.21
N GLN A 419 -7.49 26.68 -18.25
CA GLN A 419 -8.58 26.70 -17.28
C GLN A 419 -8.09 26.43 -15.84
N ILE A 420 -7.04 25.62 -15.67
CA ILE A 420 -6.42 25.38 -14.37
C ILE A 420 -5.62 26.61 -13.94
N TYR A 421 -4.84 27.21 -14.84
CA TYR A 421 -4.06 28.41 -14.53
C TYR A 421 -4.96 29.56 -14.09
N ASP A 422 -6.03 29.84 -14.82
CA ASP A 422 -7.02 30.87 -14.48
C ASP A 422 -7.62 30.64 -13.09
N LEU A 423 -7.82 29.37 -12.69
CA LEU A 423 -8.33 29.02 -11.36
C LEU A 423 -7.30 29.30 -10.25
N LEU A 424 -6.02 29.00 -10.52
CA LEU A 424 -4.92 29.10 -9.56
C LEU A 424 -4.37 30.52 -9.42
N THR A 425 -4.61 31.43 -10.39
CA THR A 425 -4.20 32.84 -10.34
C THR A 425 -5.15 33.73 -9.53
N VAL A 426 -6.38 33.28 -9.24
CA VAL A 426 -7.39 34.04 -8.48
C VAL A 426 -6.86 34.68 -7.18
N PRO A 427 -6.01 34.02 -6.36
CA PRO A 427 -5.43 34.65 -5.18
C PRO A 427 -4.55 35.87 -5.51
N PHE A 428 -3.79 35.83 -6.60
CA PHE A 428 -2.96 36.96 -7.06
C PHE A 428 -3.82 38.11 -7.54
N GLU A 429 -4.86 37.85 -8.34
CA GLU A 429 -5.79 38.90 -8.77
C GLU A 429 -6.48 39.62 -7.60
N LYS A 430 -6.70 38.92 -6.47
CA LYS A 430 -7.21 39.53 -5.25
C LYS A 430 -6.18 40.43 -4.59
N LEU A 431 -4.90 40.03 -4.59
CA LEU A 431 -3.81 40.86 -4.09
C LEU A 431 -3.63 42.11 -4.95
N ASP A 432 -3.59 41.96 -6.27
CA ASP A 432 -3.46 43.08 -7.22
C ASP A 432 -4.57 44.13 -6.99
N LYS A 433 -5.82 43.69 -6.82
CA LYS A 433 -6.96 44.59 -6.50
C LYS A 433 -6.82 45.29 -5.14
N LEU A 434 -6.22 44.62 -4.15
CA LEU A 434 -5.96 45.22 -2.85
C LEU A 434 -4.83 46.25 -2.93
N GLU A 435 -3.79 45.99 -3.71
CA GLU A 435 -2.70 46.92 -3.98
C GLU A 435 -3.21 48.17 -4.71
N GLU A 436 -4.01 48.00 -5.77
CA GLU A 436 -4.68 49.11 -6.47
C GLU A 436 -5.53 49.98 -5.53
N PHE A 437 -6.26 49.35 -4.59
CA PHE A 437 -7.05 50.07 -3.58
C PHE A 437 -6.19 50.84 -2.58
N LEU A 438 -5.01 50.33 -2.21
CA LEU A 438 -4.07 51.03 -1.34
C LEU A 438 -3.41 52.23 -2.03
N GLU A 439 -3.12 52.11 -3.32
CA GLU A 439 -2.58 53.21 -4.13
C GLU A 439 -3.61 54.32 -4.34
N GLY A 440 -4.88 53.97 -4.59
CA GLY A 440 -5.96 54.94 -4.81
C GLY A 440 -6.48 55.70 -3.58
N ASN A 441 -6.06 55.34 -2.37
CA ASN A 441 -6.45 56.03 -1.12
C ASN A 441 -5.33 56.92 -0.53
N ASN A 442 -4.20 57.05 -1.24
CA ASN A 442 -3.07 57.91 -0.84
C ASN A 442 -3.04 59.27 -1.57
N ASP A 443 -4.07 59.58 -2.37
CA ASP A 443 -4.36 60.89 -2.98
C ASP A 443 -5.55 61.56 -2.26
#